data_AF-A0AAI8V8S5-F1
#
_entry.id   AF-A0AAI8V8S5-F1
#
_cell.length_a   1.000
_cell.length_b   1.000
_cell.length_c   1.000
_cell.angle_alpha   90.00
_cell.angle_beta   90.00
_cell.angle_gamma   90.00
#
_symmetry.space_group_name_H-M   'P 1'
#
loop_
_entity.id
_entity.type
_entity.pdbx_description
1 polymer ?
#
loop_
_entity_poly.entity_id
_entity_poly.type
_entity_poly.pdbx_seq_one_letter_code
_entity_poly.pdbx_strand_id
1 'polypeptide(L)'
;MDKTFSKAEIPDRLLQGYGINPDLDDDTASTKVLEVLNDVGFYTPTVAYAEGMASKGVKTFIYRFNEGNPWDGPWKGRANHILDVAFLFQNFNAYLEKPQRQLAEAWAEDVFKFCYGQSPWDEWKGDQRVAKVLGPEGRAEVVVDGPGENGRSKVLWELAEMDAGGMDHLSKVLNDFLRGPPVT
;
A
#
# COMPACT_ATOMS: atom_id res chain seq x y z
N MET A 1 24.65 -4.15 27.30
CA MET A 1 25.30 -4.74 26.11
C MET A 1 24.73 -4.02 24.92
N ASP A 2 25.52 -3.13 24.34
CA ASP A 2 25.19 -2.40 23.12
C ASP A 2 24.86 -3.37 21.99
N LYS A 3 23.64 -3.28 21.46
CA LYS A 3 23.29 -3.88 20.17
C LYS A 3 23.35 -2.80 19.11
N THR A 4 24.56 -2.35 18.82
CA THR A 4 24.83 -1.55 17.63
C THR A 4 24.92 -2.53 16.46
N PHE A 5 23.80 -2.76 15.79
CA PHE A 5 23.77 -3.54 14.56
C PHE A 5 24.59 -2.83 13.48
N SER A 6 25.39 -3.57 12.72
CA SER A 6 26.25 -2.98 11.68
C SER A 6 25.39 -2.56 10.49
N LYS A 7 25.67 -1.40 9.89
CA LYS A 7 24.94 -0.81 8.74
C LYS A 7 24.77 -1.74 7.52
N ALA A 8 25.53 -2.84 7.42
CA ALA A 8 25.41 -3.81 6.34
C ALA A 8 24.16 -4.71 6.43
N GLU A 9 23.48 -4.79 7.58
CA GLU A 9 22.36 -5.74 7.76
C GLU A 9 21.00 -5.22 7.23
N ILE A 10 20.78 -3.89 7.18
CA ILE A 10 19.50 -3.31 6.75
C ILE A 10 19.27 -3.45 5.24
N PRO A 11 20.25 -3.13 4.36
CA PRO A 11 20.09 -3.33 2.92
C PRO A 11 19.85 -4.80 2.56
N ASP A 12 20.59 -5.73 3.17
CA ASP A 12 20.44 -7.16 2.92
C ASP A 12 19.05 -7.66 3.35
N ARG A 13 18.54 -7.22 4.50
CA ARG A 13 17.19 -7.55 4.96
C ARG A 13 16.10 -6.94 4.09
N LEU A 14 16.31 -5.74 3.56
CA LEU A 14 15.40 -5.14 2.59
C LEU A 14 15.31 -6.01 1.34
N LEU A 15 16.45 -6.34 0.74
CA LEU A 15 16.51 -7.19 -0.46
C LEU A 15 15.86 -8.56 -0.18
N GLN A 16 16.23 -9.20 0.93
CA GLN A 16 15.65 -10.48 1.34
C GLN A 16 14.14 -10.40 1.56
N GLY A 17 13.66 -9.37 2.26
CA GLY A 17 12.24 -9.21 2.60
C GLY A 17 11.34 -9.02 1.38
N TYR A 18 11.86 -8.43 0.31
CA TYR A 18 11.15 -8.30 -0.97
C TYR A 18 11.54 -9.38 -2.00
N GLY A 19 12.44 -10.29 -1.64
CA GLY A 19 12.91 -11.37 -2.51
C GLY A 19 13.78 -10.90 -3.68
N ILE A 20 14.39 -9.72 -3.59
CA ILE A 20 15.27 -9.15 -4.62
C ILE A 20 16.64 -9.84 -4.53
N ASN A 21 17.09 -10.43 -5.63
CA ASN A 21 18.39 -11.11 -5.71
C ASN A 21 18.95 -11.07 -7.15
N PRO A 22 20.26 -11.33 -7.35
CA PRO A 22 20.90 -11.23 -8.67
C PRO A 22 20.44 -12.25 -9.72
N ASP A 23 19.72 -13.30 -9.32
CA ASP A 23 19.27 -14.35 -10.24
C ASP A 23 17.90 -14.04 -10.88
N LEU A 24 17.25 -12.94 -10.47
CA LEU A 24 15.99 -12.49 -11.07
C LEU A 24 16.20 -11.92 -12.46
N ASP A 25 15.24 -12.17 -13.35
CA ASP A 25 15.14 -11.42 -14.61
C ASP A 25 14.78 -9.94 -14.34
N ASP A 26 15.14 -9.07 -15.28
CA ASP A 26 14.99 -7.61 -15.14
C ASP A 26 13.53 -7.18 -14.88
N ASP A 27 12.55 -7.85 -15.48
CA ASP A 27 11.13 -7.50 -15.32
C ASP A 27 10.63 -7.86 -13.91
N THR A 28 10.99 -9.05 -13.42
CA THR A 28 10.70 -9.47 -12.05
C THR A 28 11.41 -8.59 -11.04
N ALA A 29 12.70 -8.31 -11.23
CA ALA A 29 13.48 -7.43 -10.36
C ALA A 29 12.87 -6.02 -10.30
N SER A 30 12.54 -5.43 -11.45
CA SER A 30 11.90 -4.11 -11.55
C SER A 30 10.56 -4.07 -10.81
N THR A 31 9.77 -5.13 -10.94
CA THR A 31 8.48 -5.26 -10.23
C THR A 31 8.67 -5.30 -8.72
N LYS A 32 9.66 -6.06 -8.22
CA LYS A 32 10.00 -6.12 -6.79
C LYS A 32 10.51 -4.80 -6.25
N VAL A 33 11.33 -4.08 -7.02
CA VAL A 33 11.74 -2.73 -6.67
C VAL A 33 10.51 -1.82 -6.55
N LEU A 34 9.58 -1.86 -7.50
CA LEU A 34 8.35 -1.07 -7.45
C LEU A 34 7.46 -1.41 -6.24
N GLU A 35 7.45 -2.66 -5.77
CA GLU A 35 6.78 -3.03 -4.51
C GLU A 35 7.42 -2.30 -3.31
N VAL A 36 8.76 -2.21 -3.25
CA VAL A 36 9.46 -1.41 -2.23
C VAL A 36 9.08 0.07 -2.32
N LEU A 37 9.12 0.64 -3.54
CA LEU A 37 8.79 2.06 -3.74
C LEU A 37 7.33 2.35 -3.37
N ASN A 38 6.40 1.43 -3.69
CA ASN A 38 5.00 1.54 -3.31
C ASN A 38 4.83 1.59 -1.80
N ASP A 39 5.48 0.65 -1.10
CA ASP A 39 5.31 0.55 0.34
C ASP A 39 5.90 1.78 1.03
N VAL A 40 7.12 2.21 0.67
CA VAL A 40 7.77 3.40 1.27
C VAL A 40 7.07 4.70 0.85
N GLY A 41 6.64 4.82 -0.40
CA GLY A 41 6.11 6.06 -0.99
C GLY A 41 4.62 6.30 -0.79
N PHE A 42 3.82 5.25 -0.60
CA PHE A 42 2.36 5.35 -0.50
C PHE A 42 1.78 4.69 0.74
N TYR A 43 2.22 3.46 1.07
CA TYR A 43 1.66 2.74 2.22
C TYR A 43 2.01 3.41 3.55
N THR A 44 3.31 3.62 3.83
CA THR A 44 3.74 4.23 5.11
C THR A 44 3.24 5.66 5.29
N PRO A 45 3.28 6.52 4.26
CA PRO A 45 2.74 7.87 4.39
C PRO A 45 1.23 7.84 4.67
N THR A 46 0.46 6.94 4.04
CA THR A 46 -0.98 6.82 4.32
C THR A 46 -1.24 6.46 5.79
N VAL A 47 -0.47 5.52 6.36
CA VAL A 47 -0.58 5.16 7.79
C VAL A 47 -0.21 6.33 8.69
N ALA A 48 0.87 7.05 8.39
CA ALA A 48 1.29 8.23 9.14
C ALA A 48 0.23 9.36 9.11
N TYR A 49 -0.39 9.59 7.93
CA TYR A 49 -1.49 10.54 7.80
C TYR A 49 -2.73 10.10 8.60
N ALA A 50 -3.09 8.81 8.56
CA ALA A 50 -4.20 8.27 9.32
C ALA A 50 -4.03 8.50 10.82
N GLU A 51 -2.85 8.18 11.36
CA GLU A 51 -2.49 8.42 12.76
C GLU A 51 -2.55 9.92 13.12
N GLY A 52 -1.98 10.77 12.27
CA GLY A 52 -1.98 12.23 12.47
C GLY A 52 -3.38 12.86 12.44
N MET A 53 -4.30 12.33 11.64
CA MET A 53 -5.69 12.81 11.56
C MET A 53 -6.53 12.27 12.72
N ALA A 54 -6.45 10.97 12.98
CA ALA A 54 -7.20 10.33 14.06
C ALA A 54 -6.81 10.88 15.45
N SER A 55 -5.53 11.14 15.69
CA SER A 55 -5.05 11.76 16.95
C SER A 55 -5.59 13.18 17.17
N LYS A 56 -6.04 13.87 16.11
CA LYS A 56 -6.71 15.17 16.17
C LYS A 56 -8.24 15.08 16.23
N GLY A 57 -8.78 13.87 16.34
CA GLY A 57 -10.22 13.62 16.37
C GLY A 57 -10.91 13.78 15.01
N VAL A 58 -10.15 13.76 13.91
CA VAL A 58 -10.72 13.76 12.56
C VAL A 58 -11.18 12.35 12.22
N LYS A 59 -12.47 12.19 11.88
CA LYS A 59 -13.02 10.92 11.41
C LYS A 59 -12.24 10.44 10.19
N THR A 60 -11.57 9.30 10.34
CA THR A 60 -10.64 8.76 9.36
C THR A 60 -11.12 7.38 8.92
N PHE A 61 -11.17 7.14 7.60
CA PHE A 61 -11.56 5.87 7.01
C PHE A 61 -10.49 5.44 6.02
N ILE A 62 -9.91 4.26 6.22
CA ILE A 62 -8.82 3.73 5.37
C ILE A 62 -9.34 2.64 4.46
N TYR A 63 -8.88 2.64 3.20
CA TYR A 63 -9.07 1.54 2.28
C TYR A 63 -7.73 1.10 1.66
N ARG A 64 -7.67 -0.15 1.19
CA ARG A 64 -6.53 -0.73 0.47
C ARG A 64 -7.04 -1.36 -0.81
N PHE A 65 -6.70 -0.74 -1.94
CA PHE A 65 -7.04 -1.29 -3.24
C PHE A 65 -6.01 -2.34 -3.67
N ASN A 66 -6.49 -3.55 -3.87
CA ASN A 66 -5.74 -4.78 -4.17
C ASN A 66 -6.33 -5.53 -5.39
N GLU A 67 -7.40 -5.03 -5.99
CA GLU A 67 -8.00 -5.63 -7.18
C GLU A 67 -7.06 -5.53 -8.39
N GLY A 68 -6.98 -6.61 -9.17
CA GLY A 68 -6.09 -6.68 -10.31
C GLY A 68 -6.59 -5.87 -11.50
N ASN A 69 -5.67 -5.23 -12.23
CA ASN A 69 -5.99 -4.56 -13.48
C ASN A 69 -6.54 -5.57 -14.51
N PRO A 70 -7.76 -5.37 -15.04
CA PRO A 70 -8.40 -6.30 -15.97
C PRO A 70 -7.88 -6.17 -17.41
N TRP A 71 -7.25 -5.06 -17.77
CA TRP A 71 -6.85 -4.75 -19.13
C TRP A 71 -5.53 -5.44 -19.51
N ASP A 72 -5.43 -5.82 -20.79
CA ASP A 72 -4.20 -6.36 -21.35
C ASP A 72 -3.07 -5.32 -21.30
N GLY A 73 -1.90 -5.75 -20.83
CA GLY A 73 -0.72 -4.92 -20.70
C GLY A 73 0.23 -5.41 -19.61
N PRO A 74 1.34 -4.68 -19.37
CA PRO A 74 2.38 -5.09 -18.40
C PRO A 74 1.88 -5.26 -16.96
N TRP A 75 0.77 -4.61 -16.62
CA TRP A 75 0.20 -4.60 -15.26
C TRP A 75 -1.05 -5.47 -15.10
N LYS A 76 -1.41 -6.27 -16.11
CA LYS A 76 -2.60 -7.14 -16.03
C LYS A 76 -2.54 -8.03 -14.79
N GLY A 77 -3.65 -8.10 -14.06
CA GLY A 77 -3.78 -8.88 -12.82
C GLY A 77 -3.11 -8.25 -11.60
N ARG A 78 -2.47 -7.09 -11.73
CA ARG A 78 -1.84 -6.36 -10.62
C ARG A 78 -2.61 -5.09 -10.33
N ALA A 79 -2.81 -4.76 -9.06
CA ALA A 79 -3.26 -3.43 -8.69
C ALA A 79 -2.21 -2.40 -9.13
N ASN A 80 -2.63 -1.29 -9.72
CA ASN A 80 -1.74 -0.21 -10.11
C ASN A 80 -2.29 1.15 -9.69
N HIS A 81 -1.43 2.17 -9.75
CA HIS A 81 -1.78 3.52 -9.31
C HIS A 81 -3.02 4.03 -10.08
N ILE A 82 -3.98 4.61 -9.34
CA ILE A 82 -5.26 5.18 -9.84
C ILE A 82 -6.31 4.14 -10.32
N LEU A 83 -6.04 2.82 -10.25
CA LEU A 83 -7.02 1.81 -10.69
C LEU A 83 -8.37 1.90 -9.98
N ASP A 84 -8.34 2.24 -8.69
CA ASP A 84 -9.49 2.48 -7.83
C ASP A 84 -10.43 3.56 -8.37
N VAL A 85 -9.90 4.55 -9.07
CA VAL A 85 -10.69 5.61 -9.74
C VAL A 85 -11.48 5.05 -10.93
N ALA A 86 -10.89 4.12 -11.68
CA ALA A 86 -11.57 3.48 -12.80
C ALA A 86 -12.75 2.62 -12.33
N PHE A 87 -12.61 1.99 -11.15
CA PHE A 87 -13.68 1.25 -10.49
C PHE A 87 -14.73 2.21 -9.90
N LEU A 88 -14.32 3.32 -9.26
CA LEU A 88 -15.22 4.27 -8.63
C LEU A 88 -16.29 4.81 -9.60
N PHE A 89 -15.88 5.32 -10.75
CA PHE A 89 -16.79 6.06 -11.64
C PHE A 89 -17.70 5.18 -12.49
N GLN A 90 -17.62 3.85 -12.40
CA GLN A 90 -18.45 2.89 -13.16
C GLN A 90 -18.32 2.96 -14.70
N ASN A 91 -17.43 3.82 -15.22
CA ASN A 91 -17.30 4.10 -16.66
C ASN A 91 -16.84 2.88 -17.47
N PHE A 92 -16.26 1.87 -16.83
CA PHE A 92 -15.65 0.72 -17.49
C PHE A 92 -16.29 -0.61 -17.14
N ASN A 93 -17.50 -0.63 -16.58
CA ASN A 93 -18.15 -1.88 -16.14
C ASN A 93 -18.26 -2.94 -17.24
N ALA A 94 -18.39 -2.55 -18.51
CA ALA A 94 -18.39 -3.48 -19.65
C ALA A 94 -17.08 -4.29 -19.81
N TYR A 95 -15.96 -3.82 -19.26
CA TYR A 95 -14.65 -4.44 -19.32
C TYR A 95 -14.26 -5.18 -18.03
N LEU A 96 -15.07 -5.05 -16.98
CA LEU A 96 -14.85 -5.72 -15.69
C LEU A 96 -15.53 -7.09 -15.69
N GLU A 97 -14.91 -8.10 -15.09
CA GLU A 97 -15.59 -9.36 -14.82
C GLU A 97 -16.71 -9.19 -13.79
N LYS A 98 -17.61 -10.18 -13.66
CA LYS A 98 -18.76 -10.08 -12.75
C LYS A 98 -18.35 -9.75 -11.30
N PRO A 99 -17.36 -10.40 -10.68
CA PRO A 99 -16.93 -10.05 -9.32
C PRO A 99 -16.36 -8.64 -9.22
N GLN A 100 -15.60 -8.21 -10.23
CA GLN A 100 -15.01 -6.86 -10.27
C GLN A 100 -16.06 -5.77 -10.44
N ARG A 101 -17.12 -6.01 -11.23
CA ARG A 101 -18.26 -5.09 -11.31
C ARG A 101 -18.97 -4.93 -9.98
N GLN A 102 -19.20 -6.03 -9.26
CA GLN A 102 -19.82 -5.99 -7.94
C GLN A 102 -18.96 -5.22 -6.93
N LEU A 103 -17.64 -5.42 -6.99
CA LEU A 103 -16.69 -4.63 -6.22
C LEU A 103 -16.74 -3.14 -6.57
N ALA A 104 -16.77 -2.81 -7.86
CA ALA A 104 -16.86 -1.44 -8.34
C ALA A 104 -18.12 -0.74 -7.84
N GLU A 105 -19.28 -1.42 -7.91
CA GLU A 105 -20.56 -0.91 -7.40
C GLU A 105 -20.50 -0.67 -5.89
N ALA A 106 -20.00 -1.65 -5.11
CA ALA A 106 -19.84 -1.52 -3.66
C ALA A 106 -18.87 -0.39 -3.28
N TRP A 107 -17.77 -0.23 -4.01
CA TRP A 107 -16.81 0.84 -3.80
C TRP A 107 -17.44 2.22 -4.04
N ALA A 108 -18.21 2.38 -5.12
CA ALA A 108 -18.91 3.62 -5.40
C ALA A 108 -19.95 3.95 -4.33
N GLU A 109 -20.70 2.95 -3.84
CA GLU A 109 -21.65 3.12 -2.75
C GLU A 109 -20.96 3.60 -1.46
N ASP A 110 -19.82 3.02 -1.11
CA ASP A 110 -19.05 3.43 0.07
C ASP A 110 -18.53 4.87 -0.07
N VAL A 111 -18.04 5.28 -1.25
CA VAL A 111 -17.66 6.69 -1.49
C VAL A 111 -18.87 7.63 -1.39
N PHE A 112 -20.04 7.23 -1.89
CA PHE A 112 -21.26 8.04 -1.76
C PHE A 112 -21.72 8.19 -0.31
N LYS A 113 -21.66 7.12 0.50
CA LYS A 113 -21.92 7.21 1.95
C LYS A 113 -21.02 8.27 2.58
N PHE A 114 -19.73 8.22 2.31
CA PHE A 114 -18.76 9.20 2.82
C PHE A 114 -19.11 10.63 2.38
N CYS A 115 -19.37 10.85 1.10
CA CYS A 115 -19.73 12.18 0.57
C CYS A 115 -21.05 12.72 1.17
N TYR A 116 -21.98 11.84 1.55
CA TYR A 116 -23.22 12.21 2.21
C TYR A 116 -23.08 12.39 3.74
N GLY A 117 -21.85 12.33 4.26
CA GLY A 117 -21.56 12.46 5.70
C GLY A 117 -21.92 11.23 6.53
N GLN A 118 -22.16 10.09 5.88
CA GLN A 118 -22.36 8.80 6.53
C GLN A 118 -21.03 8.09 6.71
N SER A 119 -20.95 7.19 7.69
CA SER A 119 -19.79 6.30 7.84
C SER A 119 -19.87 5.18 6.79
N PRO A 120 -18.88 5.06 5.88
CA PRO A 120 -18.89 3.99 4.88
C PRO A 120 -18.54 2.63 5.49
N TRP A 121 -17.70 2.62 6.53
CA TRP A 121 -17.37 1.49 7.40
C TRP A 121 -16.89 2.04 8.75
N ASP A 122 -16.30 1.20 9.60
CA ASP A 122 -15.78 1.60 10.90
C ASP A 122 -14.61 2.60 10.79
N GLU A 123 -14.60 3.57 11.72
CA GLU A 123 -13.55 4.59 11.79
C GLU A 123 -12.20 3.98 12.21
N TRP A 124 -11.13 4.44 11.57
CA TRP A 124 -9.76 4.14 11.96
C TRP A 124 -9.39 4.98 13.18
N LYS A 125 -9.44 4.39 14.39
CA LYS A 125 -9.27 5.13 15.65
C LYS A 125 -8.78 4.27 16.81
N GLY A 126 -7.82 4.79 17.57
CA GLY A 126 -7.30 4.14 18.78
C GLY A 126 -6.78 2.74 18.47
N ASP A 127 -7.24 1.75 19.23
CA ASP A 127 -6.90 0.34 18.99
C ASP A 127 -7.69 -0.28 17.83
N GLN A 128 -8.78 0.35 17.38
CA GLN A 128 -9.58 -0.09 16.23
C GLN A 128 -9.00 0.51 14.94
N ARG A 129 -7.88 -0.06 14.49
CA ARG A 129 -7.25 0.28 13.21
C ARG A 129 -7.73 -0.69 12.15
N VAL A 130 -8.77 -0.32 11.40
CA VAL A 130 -9.37 -1.17 10.37
C VAL A 130 -9.37 -0.48 9.00
N ALA A 131 -9.25 -1.29 7.95
CA ALA A 131 -9.30 -0.82 6.57
C ALA A 131 -10.27 -1.65 5.73
N LYS A 132 -10.93 -0.98 4.79
CA LYS A 132 -11.67 -1.62 3.70
C LYS A 132 -10.69 -2.13 2.65
N VAL A 133 -10.50 -3.43 2.55
CA VAL A 133 -9.71 -4.07 1.50
C VAL A 133 -10.61 -4.37 0.31
N LEU A 134 -10.21 -3.86 -0.86
CA LEU A 134 -10.91 -4.01 -2.13
C LEU A 134 -10.07 -4.90 -3.05
N GLY A 135 -10.52 -6.13 -3.27
CA GLY A 135 -9.82 -7.18 -4.01
C GLY A 135 -8.82 -7.98 -3.15
N PRO A 136 -8.17 -8.98 -3.75
CA PRO A 136 -8.36 -9.45 -5.14
C PRO A 136 -9.67 -10.23 -5.33
N GLU A 137 -10.02 -10.50 -6.58
CA GLU A 137 -11.13 -11.39 -7.01
C GLU A 137 -12.52 -10.85 -6.64
N GLY A 138 -12.69 -9.53 -6.65
CA GLY A 138 -13.94 -8.85 -6.33
C GLY A 138 -14.29 -8.82 -4.84
N ARG A 139 -13.36 -9.21 -3.96
CA ARG A 139 -13.59 -9.21 -2.50
C ARG A 139 -13.67 -7.80 -1.94
N ALA A 140 -14.53 -7.58 -0.95
CA ALA A 140 -14.72 -6.25 -0.32
C ALA A 140 -14.93 -6.41 1.18
N GLU A 141 -13.84 -6.35 1.96
CA GLU A 141 -13.83 -6.78 3.36
C GLU A 141 -13.28 -5.68 4.27
N VAL A 142 -13.79 -5.57 5.49
CA VAL A 142 -13.16 -4.73 6.52
C VAL A 142 -12.26 -5.64 7.35
N VAL A 143 -10.97 -5.33 7.38
CA VAL A 143 -9.95 -6.11 8.08
C VAL A 143 -9.12 -5.20 8.99
N VAL A 144 -8.29 -5.79 9.85
CA VAL A 144 -7.30 -5.05 10.63
C VAL A 144 -6.31 -4.38 9.67
N ASP A 145 -6.08 -3.08 9.82
CA ASP A 145 -5.13 -2.31 9.04
C ASP A 145 -3.71 -2.44 9.62
N GLY A 146 -3.27 -3.69 9.72
CA GLY A 146 -1.97 -4.09 10.23
C GLY A 146 -1.00 -4.47 9.10
N PRO A 147 0.32 -4.36 9.33
CA PRO A 147 1.32 -4.84 8.37
C PRO A 147 1.18 -6.34 8.14
N GLY A 148 1.06 -6.77 6.88
CA GLY A 148 0.83 -8.17 6.51
C GLY A 148 -0.63 -8.62 6.54
N GLU A 149 -1.56 -7.81 7.05
CA GLU A 149 -2.98 -8.21 7.19
C GLU A 149 -3.89 -7.66 6.08
N ASN A 150 -3.42 -6.65 5.36
CA ASN A 150 -4.22 -5.84 4.43
C ASN A 150 -3.69 -5.88 2.98
N GLY A 151 -2.83 -6.85 2.67
CA GLY A 151 -2.14 -6.98 1.38
C GLY A 151 -0.93 -6.04 1.22
N ARG A 152 -0.38 -5.51 2.33
CA ARG A 152 0.87 -4.74 2.34
C ARG A 152 1.94 -5.47 3.13
N SER A 153 3.21 -5.28 2.76
CA SER A 153 4.33 -5.94 3.43
C SER A 153 4.53 -5.42 4.85
N LYS A 154 5.04 -6.29 5.74
CA LYS A 154 5.52 -5.89 7.07
C LYS A 154 7.01 -5.53 7.11
N VAL A 155 7.74 -5.79 6.02
CA VAL A 155 9.20 -5.67 5.96
C VAL A 155 9.66 -4.28 6.37
N LEU A 156 9.02 -3.22 5.89
CA LEU A 156 9.42 -1.86 6.26
C LEU A 156 9.30 -1.58 7.76
N TRP A 157 8.36 -2.21 8.46
CA TRP A 157 8.13 -1.93 9.88
C TRP A 157 9.22 -2.62 10.68
N GLU A 158 9.52 -3.87 10.32
CA GLU A 158 10.64 -4.62 10.87
C GLU A 158 11.98 -3.87 10.65
N LEU A 159 12.19 -3.26 9.47
CA LEU A 159 13.37 -2.45 9.20
C LEU A 159 13.39 -1.13 9.99
N ALA A 160 12.24 -0.46 10.13
CA ALA A 160 12.15 0.79 10.87
C ALA A 160 12.39 0.60 12.38
N GLU A 161 12.05 -0.56 12.94
CA GLU A 161 12.39 -0.90 14.33
C GLU A 161 13.91 -1.08 14.53
N MET A 162 14.63 -1.47 13.48
CA MET A 162 16.08 -1.68 13.51
C MET A 162 16.88 -0.41 13.23
N ASP A 163 16.31 0.52 12.47
CA ASP A 163 16.98 1.74 12.07
C ASP A 163 16.76 2.87 13.10
N ALA A 164 17.84 3.50 13.55
CA ALA A 164 17.75 4.58 14.55
C ALA A 164 16.96 5.81 14.07
N GLY A 165 16.87 6.04 12.76
CA GLY A 165 16.03 7.08 12.16
C GLY A 165 14.66 6.56 11.72
N GLY A 166 14.34 5.30 11.98
CA GLY A 166 13.05 4.67 11.73
C GLY A 166 12.53 4.87 10.31
N MET A 167 11.23 5.14 10.20
CA MET A 167 10.56 5.31 8.92
C MET A 167 11.07 6.54 8.13
N ASP A 168 11.46 7.61 8.83
CA ASP A 168 11.93 8.84 8.20
C ASP A 168 13.25 8.61 7.43
N HIS A 169 14.15 7.82 8.01
CA HIS A 169 15.39 7.46 7.34
C HIS A 169 15.13 6.55 6.12
N LEU A 170 14.24 5.55 6.23
CA LEU A 170 13.86 4.70 5.09
C LEU A 170 13.21 5.51 3.95
N SER A 171 12.35 6.48 4.28
CA SER A 171 11.76 7.41 3.32
C SER A 171 12.84 8.29 2.64
N LYS A 172 13.85 8.73 3.39
CA LYS A 172 14.97 9.47 2.81
C LYS A 172 15.77 8.63 1.81
N VAL A 173 16.04 7.35 2.13
CA VAL A 173 16.75 6.43 1.22
C VAL A 173 16.01 6.29 -0.12
N LEU A 174 14.68 6.16 -0.08
CA LEU A 174 13.86 6.15 -1.29
C LEU A 174 14.03 7.43 -2.11
N ASN A 175 13.93 8.60 -1.46
CA ASN A 175 14.05 9.88 -2.15
C ASN A 175 15.42 10.05 -2.81
N ASP A 176 16.48 9.56 -2.17
CA ASP A 176 17.83 9.59 -2.74
C ASP A 176 17.97 8.64 -3.94
N PHE A 177 17.34 7.46 -3.90
CA PHE A 177 17.26 6.56 -5.05
C PHE A 177 16.55 7.21 -6.25
N LEU A 178 15.40 7.85 -6.02
CA LEU A 178 14.62 8.51 -7.08
C LEU A 178 15.31 9.74 -7.69
N ARG A 179 16.18 10.42 -6.94
CA ARG A 179 17.00 11.52 -7.47
C ARG A 179 18.03 11.05 -8.50
N GLY A 180 18.32 9.75 -8.55
CA GLY A 180 19.37 9.19 -9.38
C GLY A 180 20.77 9.53 -8.86
N PRO A 181 21.82 9.05 -9.56
CA PRO A 181 23.19 9.34 -9.17
C PRO A 181 23.47 10.85 -9.23
N PRO A 182 24.36 11.38 -8.37
CA PRO A 182 24.80 12.76 -8.48
C PRO A 182 25.32 13.03 -9.89
N VAL A 183 24.92 14.16 -10.47
CA VAL A 183 25.53 14.65 -11.72
C VAL A 183 26.98 15.03 -11.38
N THR A 184 27.94 14.24 -11.87
CA THR A 184 29.38 14.48 -11.72
C THR A 184 29.85 15.65 -12.57
#